data_AF-A0A9D6HF68-F1
#
_entry.id   AF-A0A9D6HF68-F1
#
_cell.length_a   1.000
_cell.length_b   1.000
_cell.length_c   1.000
_cell.angle_alpha   90.00
_cell.angle_beta   90.00
_cell.angle_gamma   90.00
#
_symmetry.space_group_name_H-M   'P 1'
#
loop_
_entity.id
_entity.type
_entity.pdbx_description
1 polymer ?
#
loop_
_entity_poly.entity_id
_entity_poly.type
_entity_poly.pdbx_seq_one_letter_code
_entity_poly.pdbx_strand_id
1 'polypeptide(L)' 'METLKMSLCPQCTMCPEVEIVGDEVRIGETGNLVALEKDEWNVLVDLIASGRLGRL' A
#
# COMPACT_ATOMS: atom_id res chain seq x y z
N MET A 1 -11.11 11.68 10.47
CA MET A 1 -10.50 10.38 10.11
C MET A 1 -9.06 10.67 9.76
N GLU A 2 -8.12 9.96 10.38
CA GLU A 2 -6.70 10.15 10.12
C GLU A 2 -6.31 9.38 8.86
N THR A 3 -5.56 10.02 7.97
CA THR A 3 -4.98 9.38 6.79
C THR A 3 -3.55 8.97 7.12
N LEU A 4 -3.22 7.70 6.90
CA LEU A 4 -1.84 7.22 6.98
C LEU A 4 -1.26 7.18 5.56
N LYS A 5 -0.07 7.75 5.37
CA LYS A 5 0.57 7.82 4.06
C LYS A 5 2.06 7.50 4.15
N MET A 6 2.53 6.60 3.30
CA MET A 6 3.90 6.09 3.29
C MET A 6 4.43 6.04 1.85
N SER A 7 5.60 6.61 1.58
CA SER A 7 6.22 6.48 0.25
C SER A 7 6.95 5.13 0.13
N LEU A 8 6.81 4.47 -1.02
CA LEU A 8 7.56 3.27 -1.38
C LEU A 8 8.95 3.58 -1.94
N CYS A 9 9.25 4.86 -2.19
CA CYS A 9 10.58 5.26 -2.62
C CYS A 9 11.40 5.82 -1.46
N PRO A 10 12.58 5.25 -1.17
CA PRO A 10 13.45 5.76 -0.12
C PRO A 10 14.18 7.07 -0.50
N GLN A 11 14.14 7.48 -1.77
CA GLN A 11 14.91 8.62 -2.30
C GLN A 11 14.05 9.86 -2.60
N CYS A 12 12.73 9.71 -2.66
CA CYS A 12 11.83 10.66 -3.32
C CYS A 12 10.41 10.55 -2.76
N THR A 13 9.69 11.67 -2.64
CA THR A 13 8.26 11.68 -2.25
C THR A 13 7.30 11.81 -3.44
N MET A 14 7.83 11.85 -4.67
CA MET A 14 7.04 11.92 -5.93
C MET A 14 6.82 10.54 -6.58
N CYS A 15 7.08 9.49 -5.82
CA CYS A 15 7.14 8.11 -6.27
C CYS A 15 6.00 7.32 -5.60
N PRO A 16 5.67 6.09 -6.05
CA PRO A 16 4.50 5.34 -5.57
C PRO A 16 4.36 5.30 -4.05
N GLU A 17 3.12 5.36 -3.58
CA GLU A 17 2.79 5.50 -2.16
C GLU A 17 1.76 4.45 -1.73
N VAL A 18 1.72 4.18 -0.44
CA VAL A 18 0.62 3.47 0.23
C VAL A 18 -0.14 4.50 1.05
N GLU A 19 -1.42 4.68 0.75
CA GLU A 19 -2.32 5.60 1.45
C GLU A 19 -3.51 4.83 2.04
N ILE A 20 -3.74 4.97 3.35
CA ILE A 20 -4.88 4.36 4.06
C ILE A 20 -5.86 5.47 4.40
N VAL A 21 -7.07 5.40 3.84
CA VAL A 21 -8.14 6.40 4.03
C VAL A 21 -9.42 5.68 4.46
N GLY A 22 -9.73 5.71 5.75
CA GLY A 22 -10.86 4.95 6.28
C GLY A 22 -10.62 3.44 6.14
N ASP A 23 -11.49 2.75 5.41
CA ASP A 23 -11.38 1.31 5.13
C ASP A 23 -10.83 1.00 3.72
N GLU A 24 -10.39 2.02 2.97
CA GLU A 24 -9.77 1.88 1.65
C GLU A 24 -8.25 2.07 1.73
N VAL A 25 -7.51 1.20 1.03
CA VAL A 25 -6.06 1.33 0.89
C VAL A 25 -5.70 1.52 -0.58
N ARG A 26 -4.96 2.59 -0.89
CA ARG A 26 -4.48 2.89 -2.24
C ARG A 26 -2.98 2.63 -2.32
N ILE A 27 -2.56 1.96 -3.38
CA ILE A 27 -1.14 1.67 -3.64
C ILE A 27 -0.83 2.12 -5.07
N GLY A 28 0.23 2.91 -5.25
CA GLY A 28 0.71 3.32 -6.57
C GLY A 28 0.93 4.81 -6.72
N GLU A 29 0.86 5.28 -7.96
CA GLU A 29 1.02 6.69 -8.33
C GLU A 29 -0.05 7.12 -9.34
N THR A 30 -0.14 8.42 -9.62
CA THR A 30 -1.13 8.96 -10.57
C THR A 30 -1.04 8.26 -11.93
N GLY A 31 -2.16 7.69 -12.38
CA GLY A 31 -2.25 6.94 -13.64
C GLY A 31 -1.96 5.44 -13.53
N ASN A 32 -1.41 4.98 -12.39
CA ASN A 32 -1.22 3.56 -12.08
C ASN A 32 -1.44 3.32 -10.58
N LEU A 33 -2.71 3.34 -10.19
CA LEU A 33 -3.16 3.21 -8.82
C LEU A 33 -4.07 1.98 -8.68
N VAL A 34 -3.83 1.15 -7.68
CA VAL A 34 -4.78 0.12 -7.23
C VAL A 34 -5.42 0.57 -5.92
N ALA A 35 -6.73 0.42 -5.83
CA ALA A 35 -7.47 0.56 -4.57
C ALA A 35 -7.83 -0.85 -4.08
N LEU A 36 -7.61 -1.10 -2.81
CA LEU A 36 -7.91 -2.34 -2.11
C LEU A 36 -8.92 -2.06 -1.01
N GLU A 37 -9.90 -2.95 -0.88
CA GLU A 37 -10.73 -3.01 0.32
C GLU A 37 -9.90 -3.51 1.50
N LYS A 38 -10.36 -3.21 2.72
CA LYS A 38 -9.71 -3.62 3.97
C LYS A 38 -9.34 -5.11 4.01
N ASP A 39 -10.23 -5.99 3.56
CA ASP A 39 -9.99 -7.43 3.61
C ASP A 39 -8.93 -7.86 2.58
N GLU A 40 -8.90 -7.24 1.40
CA GLU A 40 -7.87 -7.48 0.38
C GLU A 40 -6.49 -6.99 0.83
N TRP A 41 -6.45 -5.83 1.49
CA TRP A 41 -5.24 -5.32 2.13
C TRP A 41 -4.73 -6.28 3.21
N ASN A 42 -5.61 -6.81 4.07
CA ASN A 42 -5.21 -7.77 5.09
C ASN A 42 -4.61 -9.04 4.48
N VAL A 43 -5.19 -9.56 3.39
CA VAL A 43 -4.63 -10.69 2.65
C VAL A 43 -3.22 -10.37 2.12
N LEU A 44 -3.00 -9.17 1.57
CA LEU A 44 -1.68 -8.75 1.10
C LEU A 44 -0.66 -8.72 2.26
N VAL A 45 -1.04 -8.15 3.40
CA VAL A 45 -0.20 -8.09 4.60
C VAL A 45 0.14 -9.50 5.11
N ASP A 46 -0.84 -10.40 5.16
CA ASP A 46 -0.63 -11.78 5.58
C ASP A 46 0.31 -12.55 4.64
N LEU A 47 0.20 -12.31 3.33
CA LEU A 47 1.11 -12.91 2.34
C LEU A 47 2.55 -12.42 2.51
N ILE A 48 2.75 -11.14 2.87
CA ILE A 48 4.08 -10.59 3.17
C ILE A 48 4.61 -11.16 4.50
N ALA A 49 3.79 -11.14 5.55
CA ALA A 49 4.18 -11.59 6.88
C ALA A 49 4.49 -13.09 6.94
N SER A 50 3.78 -13.91 6.16
CA SER A 50 4.04 -15.35 6.03
C SER A 50 5.27 -15.68 5.17
N GLY A 51 5.91 -14.68 4.54
CA GLY A 51 7.06 -14.86 3.66
C GLY A 51 6.72 -15.45 2.29
N ARG A 52 5.44 -15.56 1.94
CA ARG A 52 5.00 -15.98 0.60
C ARG A 52 5.27 -14.88 -0.44
N LEU A 53 5.17 -13.63 -0.03
CA LEU A 53 5.66 -12.47 -0.75
C LEU A 53 6.85 -11.89 0.01
N GLY A 54 8.05 -12.16 -0.49
CA GLY A 54 9.31 -11.74 0.11
C GLY A 54 9.97 -10.59 -0.62
N ARG A 55 11.07 -10.09 -0.03
CA ARG A 55 12.01 -9.21 -0.75
C ARG A 55 12.59 -9.99 -1.95
N LEU A 56 12.63 -9.34 -3.12
CA LEU A 56 13.32 -9.84 -4.31
C LEU A 56 14.83 -9.55 -4.22
#